data_AF-A0A183P5X9-F1
#
_entry.id   AF-A0A183P5X9-F1
#
_cell.length_a   1.000
_cell.length_b   1.000
_cell.length_c   1.000
_cell.angle_alpha   90.00
_cell.angle_beta   90.00
_cell.angle_gamma   90.00
#
_symmetry.space_group_name_H-M   'P 1'
#
loop_
_entity.id
_entity.type
_entity.pdbx_description
1 polymer ?
#
loop_
_entity_poly.entity_id
_entity_poly.type
_entity_poly.pdbx_seq_one_letter_code
_entity_poly.pdbx_strand_id
1 'polypeptide(L)'
;MRRIDNSRIELERNAQDRLLKLIEAFELFMISDLRKSIVRQTDLVIKERNREEGNLPLDLWKRPAMKETLSVKRPALAEEFLNQLISHSIHNEESGIYTITKENFNLIVQNVAISVMHNEKETFEHYSMYYENLLKNQHHLMYANEREIQDLKDKLHEKDLETSTTVQFQMSEQVHDLLLEVTALRTRILELEEKHKETEAKVQKRVRKELSDSIRKLFGLSFEQKSRIDEYRNQLKAITLQRIAEIKEEASTEMLRIKERTAVGTSAEDELTERNYHLSKEITFLHQHNISLQQMMNRLKVMAQWQQTTLKCTFEKQLGIVENQRNQNKTNATRLNMLSEQQIRLLNDEITNMREHLANTQKHLNDLRIALDKEMKDKIDRKNAAERKASTDKQMATVKQMHIDQLITEITEKDTVLNEMNTILSASAKTRKQEADKSIRQVDLLRKQLKEEKRLKQSALQKIDDIMSQVSRFFFKLFLFEFLLRIFFRSIFL
;
A
#
# COMPACT_ATOMS: atom_id res chain seq x y z
N MET A 1 64.63 30.54 -17.66
CA MET A 1 63.66 30.37 -18.76
C MET A 1 63.62 28.95 -19.29
N ARG A 2 64.67 28.37 -19.91
CA ARG A 2 64.62 27.01 -20.50
C ARG A 2 64.13 25.85 -19.59
N ARG A 3 64.40 25.88 -18.27
CA ARG A 3 63.87 24.85 -17.34
C ARG A 3 62.35 24.94 -17.12
N ILE A 4 61.80 26.15 -17.14
CA ILE A 4 60.37 26.39 -16.94
C ILE A 4 59.59 25.95 -18.19
N ASP A 5 60.15 26.21 -19.37
CA ASP A 5 59.56 25.74 -20.63
C ASP A 5 59.58 24.21 -20.75
N ASN A 6 60.65 23.54 -20.34
CA ASN A 6 60.69 22.08 -20.33
C ASN A 6 59.67 21.46 -19.37
N SER A 7 59.52 22.00 -18.16
CA SER A 7 58.50 21.52 -17.21
C SER A 7 57.07 21.75 -17.71
N ARG A 8 56.84 22.84 -18.45
CA ARG A 8 55.54 23.12 -19.07
C ARG A 8 55.24 22.15 -20.22
N ILE A 9 56.21 21.87 -21.09
CA ILE A 9 56.07 20.88 -22.17
C ILE A 9 55.82 19.49 -21.60
N GLU A 10 56.48 19.13 -20.49
CA GLU A 10 56.30 17.84 -19.82
C GLU A 10 54.93 17.71 -19.14
N LEU A 11 54.39 18.80 -18.58
CA LEU A 11 53.01 18.87 -18.07
C LEU A 11 51.97 18.75 -19.19
N GLU A 12 52.18 19.43 -20.32
CA GLU A 12 51.29 19.35 -21.48
C GLU A 12 51.29 17.93 -22.08
N ARG A 13 52.45 17.27 -22.16
CA ARG A 13 52.57 15.89 -22.63
C ARG A 13 51.87 14.90 -21.69
N ASN A 14 52.04 15.06 -20.38
CA ASN A 14 51.34 14.24 -19.38
C ASN A 14 49.82 14.47 -19.42
N ALA A 15 49.36 15.68 -19.71
CA ALA A 15 47.94 15.97 -19.89
C ALA A 15 47.38 15.31 -21.15
N GLN A 16 48.13 15.34 -22.27
CA GLN A 16 47.77 14.65 -23.51
C GLN A 16 47.70 13.13 -23.32
N ASP A 17 48.68 12.51 -22.64
CA ASP A 17 48.67 11.07 -22.35
C ASP A 17 47.49 10.65 -21.45
N ARG A 18 47.09 11.50 -20.50
CA ARG A 18 45.90 11.27 -19.67
C ARG A 18 44.61 11.36 -20.47
N LEU A 19 44.54 12.32 -21.40
CA LEU A 19 43.39 12.50 -22.27
C LEU A 19 43.24 11.32 -23.24
N LEU A 20 44.35 10.83 -23.78
CA LEU A 20 44.38 9.65 -24.65
C LEU A 20 43.86 8.40 -23.92
N LYS A 21 44.33 8.15 -22.68
CA LYS A 21 43.85 7.04 -21.85
C LYS A 21 42.36 7.13 -21.51
N LEU A 22 41.85 8.36 -21.34
CA LEU A 22 40.43 8.58 -21.08
C LEU A 22 39.59 8.28 -22.32
N ILE A 23 40.06 8.70 -23.50
CA ILE A 23 39.41 8.39 -24.79
C ILE A 23 39.41 6.87 -25.01
N GLU A 24 40.54 6.18 -24.83
CA GLU A 24 40.62 4.72 -24.94
C GLU A 24 39.64 4.02 -23.97
N ALA A 25 39.56 4.48 -22.71
CA ALA A 25 38.62 3.93 -21.74
C ALA A 25 37.15 4.14 -22.15
N PHE A 26 36.84 5.31 -22.74
CA PHE A 26 35.50 5.63 -23.22
C PHE A 26 35.15 4.83 -24.48
N GLU A 27 36.08 4.65 -25.40
CA GLU A 27 35.93 3.78 -26.59
C GLU A 27 35.66 2.33 -26.18
N LEU A 28 36.42 1.80 -25.22
CA LEU A 28 36.19 0.46 -24.67
C LEU A 28 34.81 0.33 -24.02
N PHE A 29 34.35 1.36 -23.31
CA PHE A 29 33.00 1.40 -22.74
C PHE A 29 31.93 1.39 -23.83
N MET A 30 32.03 2.24 -24.85
CA MET A 30 31.09 2.30 -25.97
C MET A 30 31.05 0.98 -26.75
N ILE A 31 32.21 0.37 -27.02
CA ILE A 31 32.30 -0.94 -27.68
C ILE A 31 31.62 -2.02 -26.83
N SER A 32 31.84 -2.00 -25.51
CA SER A 32 31.16 -2.94 -24.61
C SER A 32 29.64 -2.75 -24.61
N ASP A 33 29.16 -1.53 -24.67
CA ASP A 33 27.72 -1.24 -24.63
C ASP A 33 27.04 -1.61 -25.95
N LEU A 34 27.68 -1.30 -27.09
CA LEU A 34 27.25 -1.78 -28.41
C LEU A 34 27.22 -3.30 -28.49
N ARG A 35 28.23 -3.98 -27.95
CA ARG A 35 28.24 -5.45 -27.90
C ARG A 35 27.07 -6.00 -27.08
N LYS A 36 26.74 -5.40 -25.93
CA LYS A 36 25.57 -5.78 -25.12
C LYS A 36 24.26 -5.55 -25.90
N SER A 37 24.16 -4.45 -26.62
CA SER A 37 22.99 -4.14 -27.46
C SER A 37 22.81 -5.18 -28.57
N ILE A 38 23.88 -5.53 -29.29
CA ILE A 38 23.87 -6.56 -30.34
C ILE A 38 23.45 -7.93 -29.77
N VAL A 39 23.97 -8.31 -28.60
CA VAL A 39 23.57 -9.57 -27.95
C VAL A 39 22.08 -9.55 -27.61
N ARG A 40 21.56 -8.48 -27.00
CA ARG A 40 20.12 -8.34 -26.70
C ARG A 40 19.26 -8.42 -27.96
N GLN A 41 19.66 -7.76 -29.04
CA GLN A 41 18.94 -7.80 -30.31
C GLN A 41 18.99 -9.19 -30.94
N THR A 42 20.14 -9.87 -30.88
CA THR A 42 20.29 -11.25 -31.37
C THR A 42 19.42 -12.20 -30.56
N ASP A 43 19.38 -12.06 -29.23
CA ASP A 43 18.52 -12.84 -28.35
C ASP A 43 17.04 -12.58 -28.62
N LEU A 44 16.65 -11.33 -28.89
CA LEU A 44 15.29 -10.99 -29.32
C LEU A 44 14.94 -11.67 -30.64
N VAL A 45 15.83 -11.63 -31.63
CA VAL A 45 15.62 -12.31 -32.92
C VAL A 45 15.51 -13.82 -32.73
N ILE A 46 16.34 -14.43 -31.88
CA ILE A 46 16.26 -15.86 -31.56
C ILE A 46 14.96 -16.20 -30.83
N LYS A 47 14.54 -15.36 -29.87
CA LYS A 47 13.26 -15.53 -29.15
C LYS A 47 12.06 -15.41 -30.09
N GLU A 48 12.05 -14.43 -30.99
CA GLU A 48 11.02 -14.28 -32.01
C GLU A 48 11.02 -15.47 -32.98
N ARG A 49 12.20 -15.95 -33.40
CA ARG A 49 12.31 -17.15 -34.25
C ARG A 49 11.81 -18.42 -33.55
N ASN A 50 11.99 -18.51 -32.23
CA ASN A 50 11.61 -19.67 -31.42
C ASN A 50 10.23 -19.52 -30.78
N ARG A 51 9.52 -18.42 -31.04
CA ARG A 51 8.16 -18.21 -30.54
C ARG A 51 7.24 -19.22 -31.23
N GLU A 52 6.62 -20.12 -30.47
CA GLU A 52 5.71 -21.16 -30.98
C GLU A 52 4.45 -20.60 -31.71
N GLU A 53 4.26 -19.27 -31.66
CA GLU A 53 3.22 -18.51 -32.35
C GLU A 53 3.66 -17.91 -33.69
N GLY A 54 4.94 -18.08 -34.07
CA GLY A 54 5.62 -17.29 -35.12
C GLY A 54 6.04 -18.03 -36.39
N ASN A 55 5.48 -19.21 -36.70
CA ASN A 55 5.50 -19.64 -38.11
C ASN A 55 4.57 -18.69 -38.90
N LEU A 56 5.01 -18.22 -40.08
CA LEU A 56 4.26 -17.31 -40.96
C LEU A 56 2.74 -17.57 -40.95
N PRO A 57 1.89 -16.54 -41.18
CA PRO A 57 0.42 -16.61 -41.14
C PRO A 57 -0.22 -17.44 -42.28
N LEU A 58 0.44 -18.50 -42.72
CA LEU A 58 -0.13 -19.58 -43.52
C LEU A 58 -0.73 -20.69 -42.64
N ASP A 59 -0.43 -20.72 -41.33
CA ASP A 59 -0.94 -21.75 -40.40
C ASP A 59 -2.23 -21.37 -39.66
N LEU A 60 -2.74 -20.14 -39.81
CA LEU A 60 -4.09 -19.76 -39.32
C LEU A 60 -5.21 -20.64 -39.93
N TRP A 61 -4.93 -21.24 -41.09
CA TRP A 61 -5.84 -22.13 -41.81
C TRP A 61 -5.61 -23.61 -41.47
N LYS A 62 -4.50 -23.95 -40.78
CA LYS A 62 -4.16 -25.33 -40.40
C LYS A 62 -4.52 -25.68 -38.97
N ARG A 63 -4.68 -24.70 -38.09
CA ARG A 63 -5.29 -24.93 -36.77
C ARG A 63 -6.80 -24.92 -36.96
N PRO A 64 -7.51 -26.02 -36.67
CA PRO A 64 -8.96 -25.99 -36.68
C PRO A 64 -9.40 -24.90 -35.70
N ALA A 65 -10.06 -23.84 -36.19
CA ALA A 65 -10.65 -22.80 -35.35
C ALA A 65 -11.72 -23.39 -34.40
N MET A 66 -12.09 -24.66 -34.61
CA MET A 66 -13.04 -25.42 -33.82
C MET A 66 -12.61 -26.90 -33.82
N LYS A 67 -12.77 -27.60 -32.69
CA LYS A 67 -12.60 -29.07 -32.61
C LYS A 67 -13.72 -29.84 -33.32
N GLU A 68 -14.79 -29.16 -33.72
CA GLU A 68 -15.94 -29.76 -34.40
C GLU A 68 -15.64 -29.88 -35.89
N THR A 69 -15.30 -31.10 -36.32
CA THR A 69 -15.25 -31.44 -37.74
C THR A 69 -16.68 -31.52 -38.27
N LEU A 70 -17.06 -30.62 -39.17
CA LEU A 70 -18.34 -30.71 -39.88
C LEU A 70 -18.33 -31.98 -40.74
N SER A 71 -19.06 -33.01 -40.31
CA SER A 71 -19.24 -34.25 -41.05
C SER A 71 -20.69 -34.35 -41.50
N VAL A 72 -20.98 -33.88 -42.70
CA VAL A 72 -22.28 -34.13 -43.36
C VAL A 72 -22.24 -35.55 -43.91
N LYS A 73 -23.14 -36.42 -43.45
CA LYS A 73 -23.21 -37.80 -43.94
C LYS A 73 -23.61 -37.82 -45.41
N ARG A 74 -23.00 -38.73 -46.19
CA ARG A 74 -23.39 -38.93 -47.58
C ARG A 74 -24.83 -39.47 -47.63
N PRO A 75 -25.76 -38.83 -48.35
CA PRO A 75 -27.15 -39.29 -48.42
C PRO A 75 -27.24 -40.61 -49.20
N ALA A 76 -27.96 -41.59 -48.66
CA ALA A 76 -28.19 -42.89 -49.30
C ALA A 76 -29.39 -42.87 -50.27
N LEU A 77 -29.65 -41.73 -50.93
CA LEU A 77 -30.85 -41.50 -51.75
C LEU A 77 -30.98 -42.50 -52.91
N ALA A 78 -29.85 -42.85 -53.53
CA ALA A 78 -29.81 -43.83 -54.62
C ALA A 78 -30.13 -45.25 -54.12
N GLU A 79 -29.65 -45.61 -52.93
CA GLU A 79 -29.90 -46.91 -52.31
C GLU A 79 -31.37 -47.01 -51.85
N GLU A 80 -31.90 -45.93 -51.28
CA GLU A 80 -33.31 -45.84 -50.87
C GLU A 80 -34.27 -45.92 -52.07
N PHE A 81 -33.94 -45.22 -53.16
CA PHE A 81 -34.71 -45.32 -54.41
C PHE A 81 -34.70 -46.75 -54.98
N LEU A 82 -33.52 -47.38 -55.04
CA LEU A 82 -33.38 -48.75 -55.54
C LEU A 82 -34.17 -49.74 -54.67
N ASN A 83 -34.07 -49.62 -53.35
CA ASN A 83 -34.82 -50.47 -52.43
C ASN A 83 -36.33 -50.32 -52.61
N GLN A 84 -36.82 -49.08 -52.78
CA GLN A 84 -38.24 -48.82 -53.02
C GLN A 84 -38.71 -49.30 -54.39
N LEU A 85 -37.85 -49.23 -55.42
CA LEU A 85 -38.16 -49.72 -56.77
C LEU A 85 -38.24 -51.24 -56.81
N ILE A 86 -37.30 -51.92 -56.14
CA ILE A 86 -37.31 -53.37 -55.98
C ILE A 86 -38.55 -53.81 -55.21
N SER A 87 -38.88 -53.15 -54.09
CA SER A 87 -39.98 -53.55 -53.21
C SER A 87 -41.39 -53.40 -53.81
N HIS A 88 -41.57 -52.48 -54.78
CA HIS A 88 -42.88 -52.24 -55.43
C HIS A 88 -42.94 -52.76 -56.88
N SER A 89 -41.90 -53.47 -57.33
CA SER A 89 -41.88 -54.12 -58.64
C SER A 89 -42.54 -55.49 -58.58
N ILE A 90 -43.36 -55.79 -59.59
CA ILE A 90 -43.98 -57.10 -59.76
C ILE A 90 -43.14 -57.85 -60.79
N HIS A 91 -42.46 -58.90 -60.34
CA HIS A 91 -41.66 -59.77 -61.19
C HIS A 91 -42.55 -60.81 -61.86
N ASN A 92 -42.49 -60.87 -63.19
CA ASN A 92 -43.16 -61.92 -63.95
C ASN A 92 -42.15 -63.02 -64.32
N GLU A 93 -42.20 -64.15 -63.62
CA GLU A 93 -41.21 -65.24 -63.71
C GLU A 93 -41.15 -65.92 -65.08
N GLU A 94 -42.21 -65.86 -65.89
CA GLU A 94 -42.21 -66.49 -67.23
C GLU A 94 -41.56 -65.63 -68.32
N SER A 95 -41.51 -64.30 -68.14
CA SER A 95 -40.99 -63.35 -69.15
C SER A 95 -39.69 -62.65 -68.73
N GLY A 96 -39.31 -62.73 -67.45
CA GLY A 96 -38.13 -62.04 -66.91
C GLY A 96 -38.27 -60.51 -66.88
N ILE A 97 -39.48 -59.98 -67.02
CA ILE A 97 -39.76 -58.54 -67.07
C ILE A 97 -40.32 -58.09 -65.72
N TYR A 98 -39.71 -57.05 -65.14
CA TYR A 98 -40.24 -56.34 -63.98
C TYR A 98 -41.24 -55.29 -64.45
N THR A 99 -42.44 -55.29 -63.85
CA THR A 99 -43.48 -54.30 -64.16
C THR A 99 -43.82 -53.49 -62.91
N ILE A 100 -43.95 -52.17 -63.08
CA ILE A 100 -44.30 -51.24 -62.01
C ILE A 100 -45.54 -50.49 -62.45
N THR A 101 -46.56 -50.46 -61.60
CA THR A 101 -47.78 -49.69 -61.87
C THR A 101 -47.49 -48.20 -61.79
N LYS A 102 -48.28 -47.40 -62.51
CA LYS A 102 -48.12 -45.94 -62.51
C LYS A 102 -48.27 -45.35 -61.09
N GLU A 103 -49.19 -45.90 -60.30
CA GLU A 103 -49.45 -45.49 -58.92
C GLU A 103 -48.24 -45.76 -58.02
N ASN A 104 -47.65 -46.97 -58.10
CA ASN A 104 -46.47 -47.34 -57.31
C ASN A 104 -45.25 -46.52 -57.72
N PHE A 105 -45.06 -46.28 -59.02
CA PHE A 105 -43.96 -45.45 -59.50
C PHE A 105 -44.07 -44.00 -59.00
N ASN A 106 -45.27 -43.41 -59.06
CA ASN A 106 -45.51 -42.07 -58.53
C ASN A 106 -45.25 -41.98 -57.02
N LEU A 107 -45.62 -43.02 -56.26
CA LEU A 107 -45.34 -43.09 -54.82
C LEU A 107 -43.83 -43.13 -54.52
N ILE A 108 -43.06 -43.95 -55.26
CA ILE A 108 -41.59 -44.01 -55.12
C ILE A 108 -40.97 -42.64 -55.43
N VAL A 109 -41.37 -42.00 -56.53
CA VAL A 109 -40.84 -40.68 -56.91
C VAL A 109 -41.19 -39.62 -55.86
N GLN A 110 -42.41 -39.66 -55.30
CA GLN A 110 -42.81 -38.75 -54.24
C GLN A 110 -41.98 -38.97 -52.96
N ASN A 111 -41.73 -40.22 -52.57
CA ASN A 111 -40.91 -40.54 -51.41
C ASN A 111 -39.44 -40.11 -51.59
N VAL A 112 -38.86 -40.29 -52.78
CA VAL A 112 -37.52 -39.76 -53.08
C VAL A 112 -37.50 -38.24 -53.03
N ALA A 113 -38.51 -37.56 -53.59
CA ALA A 113 -38.60 -36.10 -53.52
C ALA A 113 -38.69 -35.61 -52.06
N ILE A 114 -39.47 -36.29 -51.21
CA ILE A 114 -39.55 -35.99 -49.77
C ILE A 114 -38.18 -36.21 -49.10
N SER A 115 -37.49 -37.30 -49.42
CA SER A 115 -36.19 -37.66 -48.83
C SER A 115 -35.08 -36.69 -49.26
N VAL A 116 -35.08 -36.25 -50.52
CA VAL A 116 -34.21 -35.19 -51.03
C VAL A 116 -34.44 -33.90 -50.25
N MET A 117 -35.70 -33.44 -50.14
CA MET A 117 -36.04 -32.22 -49.41
C MET A 117 -35.66 -32.30 -47.92
N HIS A 118 -35.86 -33.46 -47.28
CA HIS A 118 -35.48 -33.67 -45.90
C HIS A 118 -33.95 -33.56 -45.71
N ASN A 119 -33.19 -34.22 -46.56
CA ASN A 119 -31.74 -34.20 -46.52
C ASN A 119 -31.15 -32.83 -46.87
N GLU A 120 -31.73 -32.09 -47.83
CA GLU A 120 -31.33 -30.71 -48.12
C GLU A 120 -31.57 -29.79 -46.92
N LYS A 121 -32.73 -29.92 -46.26
CA LYS A 121 -33.05 -29.18 -45.04
C LYS A 121 -32.07 -29.52 -43.91
N GLU A 122 -31.85 -30.80 -43.65
CA GLU A 122 -30.93 -31.27 -42.62
C GLU A 122 -29.51 -30.75 -42.90
N THR A 123 -29.04 -30.86 -44.13
CA THR A 123 -27.72 -30.36 -44.54
C THR A 123 -27.60 -28.84 -44.32
N PHE A 124 -28.64 -28.08 -44.70
CA PHE A 124 -28.69 -26.63 -44.48
C PHE A 124 -28.63 -26.28 -42.98
N GLU A 125 -29.38 -26.99 -42.13
CA GLU A 125 -29.36 -26.80 -40.68
C GLU A 125 -27.98 -27.07 -40.08
N HIS A 126 -27.29 -28.14 -40.53
CA HIS A 126 -25.93 -28.45 -40.11
C HIS A 126 -24.94 -27.34 -40.49
N TYR A 127 -24.99 -26.84 -41.73
CA TYR A 127 -24.15 -25.71 -42.14
C TYR A 127 -24.48 -24.43 -41.37
N SER A 128 -25.76 -24.11 -41.21
CA SER A 128 -26.22 -22.93 -40.47
C SER A 128 -25.70 -22.93 -39.03
N MET A 129 -25.87 -24.05 -38.33
CA MET A 129 -25.39 -24.21 -36.95
C MET A 129 -23.85 -24.13 -36.86
N TYR A 130 -23.14 -24.74 -37.81
CA TYR A 130 -21.68 -24.65 -37.87
C TYR A 130 -21.19 -23.21 -38.04
N TYR A 131 -21.76 -22.45 -38.98
CA TYR A 131 -21.37 -21.05 -39.20
C TYR A 131 -21.78 -20.16 -38.03
N GLU A 132 -22.92 -20.40 -37.40
CA GLU A 132 -23.34 -19.68 -36.20
C GLU A 132 -22.36 -19.91 -35.04
N ASN A 133 -21.96 -21.16 -34.80
CA ASN A 133 -20.99 -21.50 -33.77
C ASN A 133 -19.59 -20.93 -34.06
N LEU A 134 -19.15 -20.97 -35.32
CA LEU A 134 -17.90 -20.35 -35.75
C LEU A 134 -17.94 -18.84 -35.48
N LEU A 135 -19.02 -18.15 -35.87
CA LEU A 135 -19.16 -16.71 -35.67
C LEU A 135 -19.18 -16.35 -34.18
N LYS A 136 -19.92 -17.11 -33.36
CA LYS A 136 -19.92 -16.94 -31.90
C LYS A 136 -18.51 -17.09 -31.34
N ASN A 137 -17.77 -18.13 -31.72
CA ASN A 137 -16.41 -18.35 -31.22
C ASN A 137 -15.47 -17.20 -31.61
N GLN A 138 -15.52 -16.76 -32.88
CA GLN A 138 -14.72 -15.61 -33.34
C GLN A 138 -15.08 -14.32 -32.59
N HIS A 139 -16.37 -14.08 -32.34
CA HIS A 139 -16.79 -12.92 -31.55
C HIS A 139 -16.26 -12.97 -30.11
N HIS A 140 -16.32 -14.14 -29.45
CA HIS A 140 -15.74 -14.30 -28.11
C HIS A 140 -14.23 -14.07 -28.10
N LEU A 141 -13.51 -14.57 -29.11
CA LEU A 141 -12.06 -14.38 -29.22
C LEU A 141 -11.70 -12.91 -29.45
N MET A 142 -12.41 -12.22 -30.34
CA MET A 142 -12.20 -10.78 -30.55
C MET A 142 -12.46 -9.99 -29.27
N TYR A 143 -13.56 -10.29 -28.58
CA TYR A 143 -13.90 -9.61 -27.33
C TYR A 143 -12.87 -9.85 -26.22
N ALA A 144 -12.34 -11.07 -26.11
CA ALA A 144 -11.26 -11.37 -25.18
C ALA A 144 -9.98 -10.58 -25.51
N ASN A 145 -9.61 -10.52 -26.79
CA ASN A 145 -8.45 -9.75 -27.25
C ASN A 145 -8.63 -8.24 -27.03
N GLU A 146 -9.83 -7.69 -27.27
CA GLU A 146 -10.14 -6.29 -27.01
C GLU A 146 -9.99 -5.93 -25.52
N ARG A 147 -10.47 -6.81 -24.63
CA ARG A 147 -10.27 -6.65 -23.18
C ARG A 147 -8.80 -6.71 -22.79
N GLU A 148 -8.04 -7.67 -23.33
CA GLU A 148 -6.61 -7.77 -23.06
C GLU A 148 -5.84 -6.50 -23.51
N ILE A 149 -6.16 -5.98 -24.69
CA ILE A 149 -5.59 -4.72 -25.19
C ILE A 149 -5.94 -3.56 -24.25
N GLN A 150 -7.17 -3.50 -23.76
CA GLN A 150 -7.57 -2.45 -22.81
C GLN A 150 -6.80 -2.56 -21.49
N ASP A 151 -6.71 -3.76 -20.92
CA ASP A 151 -5.95 -4.01 -19.68
C ASP A 151 -4.47 -3.64 -19.84
N LEU A 152 -3.87 -3.92 -21.00
CA LEU A 152 -2.48 -3.53 -21.30
C LEU A 152 -2.31 -2.02 -21.42
N LYS A 153 -3.27 -1.30 -22.03
CA LYS A 153 -3.26 0.16 -22.10
C LYS A 153 -3.38 0.80 -20.72
N ASP A 154 -4.26 0.27 -19.87
CA ASP A 154 -4.46 0.78 -18.52
C ASP A 154 -3.19 0.58 -17.66
N LYS A 155 -2.55 -0.60 -17.75
CA LYS A 155 -1.25 -0.87 -17.11
C LYS A 155 -0.14 0.05 -17.61
N LEU A 156 -0.08 0.32 -18.91
CA LEU A 156 0.89 1.25 -19.47
C LEU A 156 0.68 2.66 -18.91
N HIS A 157 -0.57 3.13 -18.87
CA HIS A 157 -0.88 4.45 -18.33
C HIS A 157 -0.52 4.58 -16.84
N GLU A 158 -0.80 3.55 -16.05
CA GLU A 158 -0.39 3.50 -14.64
C GLU A 158 1.13 3.58 -14.47
N LYS A 159 1.89 2.85 -15.30
CA LYS A 159 3.36 2.88 -15.29
C LYS A 159 3.94 4.22 -15.73
N ASP A 160 3.33 4.87 -16.72
CA ASP A 160 3.74 6.22 -17.14
C ASP A 160 3.49 7.25 -16.03
N LEU A 161 2.36 7.14 -15.32
CA LEU A 161 2.06 8.01 -14.19
C LEU A 161 3.03 7.80 -13.03
N GLU A 162 3.29 6.54 -12.65
CA GLU A 162 4.27 6.17 -11.63
C GLU A 162 5.68 6.70 -11.97
N THR A 163 6.11 6.53 -13.22
CA THR A 163 7.41 7.03 -13.70
C THR A 163 7.47 8.55 -13.64
N SER A 164 6.43 9.24 -14.13
CA SER A 164 6.34 10.70 -14.11
C SER A 164 6.42 11.25 -12.68
N THR A 165 5.66 10.66 -11.75
CA THR A 165 5.70 11.03 -10.33
C THR A 165 7.08 10.79 -9.73
N THR A 166 7.71 9.65 -10.02
CA THR A 166 9.05 9.33 -9.50
C THR A 166 10.11 10.32 -10.00
N VAL A 167 10.07 10.67 -11.29
CA VAL A 167 10.96 11.68 -11.89
C VAL A 167 10.72 13.06 -11.26
N GLN A 168 9.47 13.45 -11.03
CA GLN A 168 9.15 14.71 -10.35
C GLN A 168 9.72 14.76 -8.93
N PHE A 169 9.62 13.67 -8.15
CA PHE A 169 10.22 13.60 -6.81
C PHE A 169 11.75 13.74 -6.86
N GLN A 170 12.42 13.00 -7.74
CA GLN A 170 13.88 13.07 -7.90
C GLN A 170 14.35 14.47 -8.33
N MET A 171 13.63 15.10 -9.27
CA MET A 171 13.94 16.46 -9.69
C MET A 171 13.71 17.46 -8.55
N SER A 172 12.63 17.31 -7.78
CA SER A 172 12.34 18.17 -6.64
C SER A 172 13.42 18.07 -5.56
N GLU A 173 13.89 16.86 -5.26
CA GLU A 173 15.00 16.61 -4.34
C GLU A 173 16.29 17.29 -4.83
N GLN A 174 16.68 17.10 -6.09
CA GLN A 174 17.86 17.76 -6.67
C GLN A 174 17.76 19.29 -6.66
N VAL A 175 16.60 19.85 -6.96
CA VAL A 175 16.36 21.29 -6.91
C VAL A 175 16.46 21.80 -5.48
N HIS A 176 15.94 21.06 -4.51
CA HIS A 176 16.06 21.40 -3.09
C HIS A 176 17.51 21.44 -2.64
N ASP A 177 18.30 20.41 -2.97
CA ASP A 177 19.73 20.34 -2.65
C ASP A 177 20.52 21.50 -3.25
N LEU A 178 20.30 21.79 -4.54
CA LEU A 178 20.94 22.94 -5.20
C LEU A 178 20.53 24.27 -4.54
N LEU A 179 19.28 24.41 -4.10
CA LEU A 179 18.81 25.61 -3.41
C LEU A 179 19.48 25.78 -2.04
N LEU A 180 19.68 24.68 -1.30
CA LEU A 180 20.45 24.69 -0.06
C LEU A 180 21.91 25.06 -0.30
N GLU A 181 22.55 24.52 -1.34
CA GLU A 181 23.93 24.86 -1.71
C GLU A 181 24.04 26.34 -2.11
N VAL A 182 23.15 26.84 -2.97
CA VAL A 182 23.10 28.27 -3.34
C VAL A 182 22.91 29.16 -2.11
N THR A 183 22.08 28.74 -1.17
CA THR A 183 21.88 29.49 0.09
C THR A 183 23.13 29.48 0.95
N ALA A 184 23.82 28.34 1.08
CA ALA A 184 25.08 28.25 1.80
C ALA A 184 26.18 29.11 1.15
N LEU A 185 26.28 29.08 -0.18
CA LEU A 185 27.21 29.91 -0.95
C LEU A 185 26.92 31.41 -0.80
N ARG A 186 25.66 31.82 -0.82
CA ARG A 186 25.25 33.21 -0.57
C ARG A 186 25.64 33.67 0.83
N THR A 187 25.41 32.86 1.85
CA THR A 187 25.85 33.14 3.23
C THR A 187 27.37 33.28 3.29
N ARG A 188 28.10 32.38 2.61
CA ARG A 188 29.56 32.43 2.58
C ARG A 188 30.11 33.69 1.89
N ILE A 189 29.47 34.14 0.81
CA ILE A 189 29.83 35.40 0.13
C ILE A 189 29.63 36.58 1.09
N LEU A 190 28.49 36.65 1.79
CA LEU A 190 28.22 37.73 2.75
C LEU A 190 29.26 37.77 3.88
N GLU A 191 29.65 36.61 4.43
CA GLU A 191 30.72 36.52 5.43
C GLU A 191 32.06 37.02 4.89
N LEU A 192 32.39 36.69 3.64
CA LEU A 192 33.63 37.13 3.00
C LEU A 192 33.63 38.64 2.71
N GLU A 193 32.50 39.19 2.27
CA GLU A 193 32.34 40.64 2.08
C GLU A 193 32.46 41.42 3.39
N GLU A 194 31.91 40.89 4.49
CA GLU A 194 32.05 41.50 5.82
C GLU A 194 33.52 41.47 6.29
N LYS A 195 34.19 40.33 6.16
CA LYS A 195 35.62 40.21 6.45
C LYS A 195 36.45 41.15 5.58
N HIS A 196 36.13 41.27 4.30
CA HIS A 196 36.81 42.20 3.40
C HIS A 196 36.67 43.64 3.90
N LYS A 197 35.44 44.10 4.18
CA LYS A 197 35.17 45.44 4.73
C LYS A 197 35.91 45.68 6.05
N GLU A 198 35.97 44.69 6.93
CA GLU A 198 36.71 44.79 8.19
C GLU A 198 38.22 44.95 7.96
N THR A 199 38.81 44.15 7.07
CA THR A 199 40.23 44.26 6.72
C THR A 199 40.56 45.57 6.03
N GLU A 200 39.70 46.04 5.14
CA GLU A 200 39.85 47.33 4.46
C GLU A 200 39.81 48.48 5.46
N ALA A 201 38.84 48.48 6.38
CA ALA A 201 38.76 49.48 7.45
C ALA A 201 40.02 49.47 8.36
N LYS A 202 40.57 48.28 8.66
CA LYS A 202 41.82 48.14 9.42
C LYS A 202 43.01 48.74 8.64
N VAL A 203 43.11 48.49 7.33
CA VAL A 203 44.16 49.06 6.48
C VAL A 203 44.02 50.58 6.38
N GLN A 204 42.83 51.10 6.08
CA GLN A 204 42.58 52.54 6.03
C GLN A 204 42.93 53.24 7.35
N LYS A 205 42.56 52.64 8.50
CA LYS A 205 42.92 53.17 9.82
C LYS A 205 44.44 53.17 10.04
N ARG A 206 45.14 52.11 9.62
CA ARG A 206 46.60 52.03 9.71
C ARG A 206 47.27 53.12 8.88
N VAL A 207 46.86 53.27 7.62
CA VAL A 207 47.39 54.30 6.71
C VAL A 207 47.14 55.70 7.26
N ARG A 208 45.91 55.99 7.73
CA ARG A 208 45.59 57.30 8.35
C ARG A 208 46.46 57.58 9.58
N LYS A 209 46.74 56.56 10.40
CA LYS A 209 47.62 56.69 11.56
C LYS A 209 49.06 56.98 11.13
N GLU A 210 49.62 56.20 10.21
CA GLU A 210 50.99 56.39 9.69
C GLU A 210 51.18 57.76 9.03
N LEU A 211 50.20 58.21 8.24
CA LEU A 211 50.18 59.55 7.65
C LEU A 211 50.14 60.64 8.74
N SER A 212 49.25 60.50 9.73
CA SER A 212 49.13 61.46 10.83
C SER A 212 50.43 61.55 11.65
N ASP A 213 51.05 60.41 11.93
CA ASP A 213 52.33 60.33 12.65
C ASP A 213 53.46 60.99 11.84
N SER A 214 53.48 60.78 10.52
CA SER A 214 54.46 61.40 9.61
C SER A 214 54.26 62.92 9.51
N ILE A 215 53.02 63.38 9.39
CA ILE A 215 52.68 64.81 9.39
C ILE A 215 53.09 65.47 10.70
N ARG A 216 52.82 64.84 11.85
CA ARG A 216 53.27 65.35 13.16
C ARG A 216 54.79 65.45 13.24
N LYS A 217 55.52 64.44 12.75
CA LYS A 217 57.00 64.48 12.68
C LYS A 217 57.49 65.62 11.81
N LEU A 218 56.91 65.81 10.62
CA LEU A 218 57.25 66.91 9.72
C LEU A 218 56.98 68.28 10.36
N PHE A 219 55.84 68.46 11.01
CA PHE A 219 55.56 69.70 11.76
C PHE A 219 56.54 69.90 12.90
N GLY A 220 56.87 68.85 13.66
CA GLY A 220 57.87 68.92 14.72
C GLY A 220 59.23 69.40 14.21
N LEU A 221 59.72 68.81 13.11
CA LEU A 221 60.97 69.22 12.47
C LEU A 221 60.90 70.66 11.93
N SER A 222 59.77 71.05 11.32
CA SER A 222 59.58 72.42 10.82
C SER A 222 59.57 73.46 11.95
N PHE A 223 58.95 73.15 13.09
CA PHE A 223 59.01 74.01 14.28
C PHE A 223 60.41 74.10 14.86
N GLU A 224 61.14 72.98 14.96
CA GLU A 224 62.53 72.98 15.42
C GLU A 224 63.42 73.84 14.50
N GLN A 225 63.30 73.66 13.18
CA GLN A 225 64.03 74.47 12.20
C GLN A 225 63.70 75.96 12.34
N LYS A 226 62.42 76.31 12.49
CA LYS A 226 62.01 77.69 12.73
C LYS A 226 62.60 78.26 14.01
N SER A 227 62.59 77.50 15.11
CA SER A 227 63.22 77.91 16.38
C SER A 227 64.69 78.22 16.20
N ARG A 228 65.44 77.34 15.49
CA ARG A 228 66.85 77.57 15.18
C ARG A 228 67.06 78.83 14.33
N ILE A 229 66.23 79.07 13.33
CA ILE A 229 66.29 80.30 12.51
C ILE A 229 66.03 81.54 13.36
N ASP A 230 65.03 81.50 14.24
CA ASP A 230 64.70 82.61 15.14
C ASP A 230 65.83 82.88 16.14
N GLU A 231 66.48 81.83 16.66
CA GLU A 231 67.69 81.93 17.48
C GLU A 231 68.84 82.60 16.73
N TYR A 232 69.15 82.14 15.51
CA TYR A 232 70.19 82.78 14.67
C TYR A 232 69.86 84.24 14.36
N ARG A 233 68.59 84.54 14.06
CA ARG A 233 68.14 85.92 13.81
C ARG A 233 68.30 86.80 15.05
N ASN A 234 67.98 86.28 16.23
CA ASN A 234 68.14 86.99 17.50
C ASN A 234 69.62 87.22 17.83
N GLN A 235 70.47 86.20 17.63
CA GLN A 235 71.92 86.33 17.79
C GLN A 235 72.49 87.39 16.84
N LEU A 236 72.11 87.36 15.55
CA LEU A 236 72.55 88.35 14.58
C LEU A 236 72.08 89.76 14.97
N LYS A 237 70.82 89.90 15.39
CA LYS A 237 70.29 91.19 15.88
C LYS A 237 71.08 91.69 17.09
N ALA A 238 71.42 90.81 18.03
CA ALA A 238 72.22 91.16 19.20
C ALA A 238 73.62 91.63 18.81
N ILE A 239 74.32 90.88 17.94
CA ILE A 239 75.66 91.25 17.42
C ILE A 239 75.59 92.60 16.70
N THR A 240 74.60 92.83 15.83
CA THR A 240 74.45 94.09 15.11
C THR A 240 74.17 95.25 16.05
N LEU A 241 73.29 95.08 17.05
CA LEU A 241 73.02 96.12 18.05
C LEU A 241 74.25 96.42 18.90
N GLN A 242 75.02 95.40 19.29
CA GLN A 242 76.29 95.57 19.98
C GLN A 242 77.27 96.37 19.12
N ARG A 243 77.43 96.02 17.84
CA ARG A 243 78.32 96.76 16.93
C ARG A 243 77.89 98.21 16.73
N ILE A 244 76.57 98.46 16.64
CA ILE A 244 76.04 99.84 16.60
C ILE A 244 76.35 100.58 17.90
N ALA A 245 76.24 99.93 19.06
CA ALA A 245 76.58 100.54 20.34
C ALA A 245 78.09 100.87 20.42
N GLU A 246 78.96 99.93 20.02
CA GLU A 246 80.41 100.14 19.91
C GLU A 246 80.73 101.31 18.98
N ILE A 247 80.15 101.36 17.77
CA ILE A 247 80.36 102.47 16.83
C ILE A 247 79.83 103.80 17.40
N LYS A 248 78.69 103.79 18.11
CA LYS A 248 78.16 104.99 18.76
C LYS A 248 79.07 105.46 19.90
N GLU A 249 79.68 104.55 20.65
CA GLU A 249 80.65 104.86 21.70
C GLU A 249 81.97 105.36 21.12
N GLU A 250 82.50 104.70 20.08
CA GLU A 250 83.67 105.17 19.30
C GLU A 250 83.41 106.56 18.71
N ALA A 251 82.24 106.80 18.12
CA ALA A 251 81.87 108.11 17.59
C ALA A 251 81.67 109.15 18.70
N SER A 252 81.05 108.79 19.82
CA SER A 252 80.87 109.68 20.97
C SER A 252 82.20 110.04 21.63
N THR A 253 83.13 109.09 21.75
CA THR A 253 84.48 109.32 22.30
C THR A 253 85.31 110.18 21.35
N GLU A 254 85.23 109.95 20.04
CA GLU A 254 85.88 110.82 19.04
C GLU A 254 85.24 112.21 19.00
N MET A 255 83.91 112.31 19.12
CA MET A 255 83.21 113.60 19.18
C MET A 255 83.49 114.34 20.49
N LEU A 256 83.66 113.63 21.62
CA LEU A 256 84.20 114.19 22.87
C LEU A 256 85.63 114.69 22.67
N ARG A 257 86.48 113.92 21.98
CA ARG A 257 87.84 114.33 21.62
C ARG A 257 87.86 115.57 20.73
N ILE A 258 86.94 115.65 19.76
CA ILE A 258 86.75 116.82 18.90
C ILE A 258 86.25 118.00 19.74
N LYS A 259 85.28 117.80 20.64
CA LYS A 259 84.72 118.82 21.55
C LYS A 259 85.72 119.28 22.62
N GLU A 260 86.64 118.43 23.07
CA GLU A 260 87.78 118.80 23.91
C GLU A 260 88.80 119.64 23.12
N ARG A 261 88.98 119.35 21.82
CA ARG A 261 89.79 120.15 20.89
C ARG A 261 89.12 121.44 20.42
N THR A 262 87.79 121.48 20.39
CA THR A 262 86.97 122.63 19.98
C THR A 262 86.07 123.00 21.15
N ALA A 263 86.52 123.94 21.98
CA ALA A 263 85.79 124.45 23.13
C ALA A 263 84.46 125.14 22.72
N VAL A 264 83.45 124.33 22.38
CA VAL A 264 82.12 124.77 21.97
C VAL A 264 81.13 124.32 23.04
N GLY A 265 80.52 125.31 23.69
CA GLY A 265 79.53 125.13 24.75
C GLY A 265 78.26 124.42 24.27
N THR A 266 77.60 123.76 25.21
CA THR A 266 76.32 123.03 25.05
C THR A 266 75.23 123.91 24.45
N SER A 267 74.68 123.49 23.31
CA SER A 267 73.62 124.15 22.54
C SER A 267 72.33 123.31 22.60
N ALA A 268 71.20 123.90 22.17
CA ALA A 268 69.82 123.37 22.15
C ALA A 268 69.62 121.94 21.58
N GLU A 269 70.66 121.36 20.98
CA GLU A 269 70.76 119.96 20.59
C GLU A 269 70.56 119.00 21.79
N ASP A 270 71.12 119.32 22.97
CA ASP A 270 71.08 118.44 24.14
C ASP A 270 69.64 118.24 24.68
N GLU A 271 68.81 119.29 24.71
CA GLU A 271 67.39 119.18 25.13
C GLU A 271 66.55 118.32 24.18
N LEU A 272 66.84 118.37 22.87
CA LEU A 272 66.16 117.53 21.88
C LEU A 272 66.54 116.06 22.03
N THR A 273 67.78 115.75 22.41
CA THR A 273 68.20 114.36 22.68
C THR A 273 67.52 113.79 23.91
N GLU A 274 67.34 114.58 24.97
CA GLU A 274 66.67 114.16 26.20
C GLU A 274 65.17 113.90 25.97
N ARG A 275 64.49 114.77 25.20
CA ARG A 275 63.10 114.56 24.81
C ARG A 275 62.90 113.31 23.95
N ASN A 276 63.78 113.07 22.99
CA ASN A 276 63.75 111.86 22.16
C ASN A 276 63.97 110.59 22.99
N TYR A 277 64.86 110.65 24.00
CA TYR A 277 65.09 109.55 24.93
C TYR A 277 63.83 109.23 25.77
N HIS A 278 63.11 110.25 26.24
CA HIS A 278 61.87 110.06 27.00
C HIS A 278 60.76 109.42 26.16
N LEU A 279 60.56 109.91 24.92
CA LEU A 279 59.60 109.32 23.98
C LEU A 279 59.95 107.86 23.64
N SER A 280 61.24 107.55 23.47
CA SER A 280 61.70 106.18 23.22
C SER A 280 61.38 105.23 24.39
N LYS A 281 61.50 105.70 25.64
CA LYS A 281 61.09 104.93 26.83
C LYS A 281 59.60 104.65 26.86
N GLU A 282 58.77 105.66 26.57
CA GLU A 282 57.31 105.51 26.58
C GLU A 282 56.82 104.54 25.49
N ILE A 283 57.39 104.63 24.28
CA ILE A 283 57.12 103.68 23.19
C ILE A 283 57.53 102.26 23.60
N THR A 284 58.68 102.11 24.27
CA THR A 284 59.15 100.80 24.75
C THR A 284 58.20 100.21 25.80
N PHE A 285 57.67 101.03 26.71
CA PHE A 285 56.69 100.61 27.72
C PHE A 285 55.37 100.15 27.09
N LEU A 286 54.80 100.95 26.16
CA LEU A 286 53.58 100.58 25.45
C LEU A 286 53.76 99.30 24.62
N HIS A 287 54.94 99.12 24.00
CA HIS A 287 55.25 97.90 23.25
C HIS A 287 55.28 96.66 24.15
N GLN A 288 55.90 96.75 25.34
CA GLN A 288 55.91 95.66 26.32
C GLN A 288 54.50 95.34 26.83
N HIS A 289 53.68 96.36 27.08
CA HIS A 289 52.28 96.17 27.50
C HIS A 289 51.45 95.46 26.42
N ASN A 290 51.63 95.85 25.15
CA ASN A 290 50.96 95.21 24.01
C ASN A 290 51.36 93.74 23.87
N ILE A 291 52.66 93.42 24.01
CA ILE A 291 53.15 92.03 24.03
C ILE A 291 52.46 91.22 25.13
N SER A 292 52.33 91.78 26.34
CA SER A 292 51.66 91.12 27.47
C SER A 292 50.18 90.83 27.18
N LEU A 293 49.45 91.80 26.62
CA LEU A 293 48.04 91.61 26.22
C LEU A 293 47.90 90.53 25.15
N GLN A 294 48.81 90.49 24.17
CA GLN A 294 48.78 89.49 23.12
C GLN A 294 49.05 88.08 23.65
N GLN A 295 49.94 87.94 24.64
CA GLN A 295 50.15 86.67 25.36
C GLN A 295 48.90 86.22 26.12
N MET A 296 48.19 87.14 26.79
CA MET A 296 46.95 86.83 27.50
C MET A 296 45.84 86.37 26.53
N MET A 297 45.68 87.07 25.40
CA MET A 297 44.72 86.69 24.37
C MET A 297 45.00 85.29 23.79
N ASN A 298 46.26 84.95 23.58
CA ASN A 298 46.66 83.62 23.12
C ASN A 298 46.32 82.53 24.17
N ARG A 299 46.53 82.81 25.46
CA ARG A 299 46.14 81.88 26.55
C ARG A 299 44.63 81.64 26.57
N LEU A 300 43.81 82.70 26.43
CA LEU A 300 42.36 82.58 26.37
C LEU A 300 41.90 81.71 25.19
N LYS A 301 42.49 81.89 23.99
CA LYS A 301 42.18 81.06 22.83
C LYS A 301 42.48 79.57 23.06
N VAL A 302 43.64 79.27 23.67
CA VAL A 302 44.02 77.88 24.00
C VAL A 302 43.06 77.28 25.03
N MET A 303 42.68 78.03 26.06
CA MET A 303 41.72 77.56 27.07
C MET A 303 40.34 77.28 26.45
N ALA A 304 39.83 78.15 25.59
CA ALA A 304 38.55 77.95 24.90
C ALA A 304 38.58 76.68 24.02
N GLN A 305 39.66 76.48 23.26
CA GLN A 305 39.82 75.28 22.43
C GLN A 305 39.90 74.00 23.29
N TRP A 306 40.58 74.07 24.44
CA TRP A 306 40.67 72.94 25.37
C TRP A 306 39.32 72.57 25.97
N GLN A 307 38.53 73.56 26.40
CA GLN A 307 37.17 73.35 26.89
C GLN A 307 36.28 72.70 25.83
N GLN A 308 36.30 73.23 24.60
CA GLN A 308 35.52 72.68 23.49
C GLN A 308 35.93 71.23 23.17
N THR A 309 37.23 70.94 23.12
CA THR A 309 37.75 69.60 22.82
C THR A 309 37.40 68.60 23.94
N THR A 310 37.46 69.03 25.19
CA THR A 310 37.11 68.21 26.35
C THR A 310 35.63 67.83 26.30
N LEU A 311 34.74 68.80 26.04
CA LEU A 311 33.30 68.57 25.95
C LEU A 311 32.96 67.64 24.77
N LYS A 312 33.62 67.82 23.63
CA LYS A 312 33.50 66.93 22.48
C LYS A 312 33.89 65.49 22.83
N CYS A 313 35.02 65.30 23.52
CA CYS A 313 35.47 63.98 23.96
C CYS A 313 34.48 63.32 24.93
N THR A 314 33.86 64.08 25.84
CA THR A 314 32.85 63.53 26.74
C THR A 314 31.60 63.08 26.00
N PHE A 315 31.10 63.86 25.03
CA PHE A 315 29.94 63.48 24.24
C PHE A 315 30.23 62.29 23.32
N GLU A 316 31.41 62.24 22.69
CA GLU A 316 31.83 61.09 21.87
C GLU A 316 31.85 59.78 22.68
N LYS A 317 32.33 59.83 23.94
CA LYS A 317 32.31 58.67 24.84
C LYS A 317 30.88 58.24 25.19
N GLN A 318 30.02 59.19 25.55
CA GLN A 318 28.62 58.89 25.88
C GLN A 318 27.87 58.31 24.67
N LEU A 319 28.10 58.87 23.48
CA LEU A 319 27.50 58.40 22.24
C LEU A 319 27.96 56.96 21.92
N GLY A 320 29.24 56.66 22.12
CA GLY A 320 29.77 55.29 21.98
C GLY A 320 29.16 54.29 22.96
N ILE A 321 28.89 54.68 24.21
CA ILE A 321 28.22 53.81 25.21
C ILE A 321 26.78 53.51 24.77
N VAL A 322 26.02 54.53 24.39
CA VAL A 322 24.63 54.38 23.94
C VAL A 322 24.55 53.55 22.66
N GLU A 323 25.46 53.78 21.71
CA GLU A 323 25.53 53.01 20.47
C GLU A 323 25.85 51.53 20.72
N ASN A 324 26.78 51.23 21.62
CA ASN A 324 27.08 49.85 22.02
C ASN A 324 25.89 49.18 22.70
N GLN A 325 25.18 49.87 23.60
CA GLN A 325 23.96 49.35 24.23
C GLN A 325 22.86 49.08 23.20
N ARG A 326 22.63 50.00 22.25
CA ARG A 326 21.69 49.79 21.14
C ARG A 326 22.05 48.55 20.32
N ASN A 327 23.33 48.39 19.98
CA ASN A 327 23.79 47.25 19.20
C ASN A 327 23.61 45.93 19.97
N GLN A 328 23.95 45.89 21.27
CA GLN A 328 23.70 44.73 22.13
C GLN A 328 22.21 44.40 22.25
N ASN A 329 21.36 45.40 22.44
CA ASN A 329 19.91 45.21 22.49
C ASN A 329 19.36 44.65 21.17
N LYS A 330 19.86 45.10 20.02
CA LYS A 330 19.49 44.56 18.71
C LYS A 330 19.90 43.08 18.57
N THR A 331 21.10 42.72 19.02
CA THR A 331 21.54 41.32 19.04
C THR A 331 20.70 40.46 19.99
N ASN A 332 20.33 40.98 21.16
CA ASN A 332 19.47 40.27 22.10
C ASN A 332 18.06 40.06 21.54
N ALA A 333 17.47 41.08 20.89
CA ALA A 333 16.15 40.99 20.27
C ALA A 333 16.12 39.96 19.14
N THR A 334 17.13 39.95 18.27
CA THR A 334 17.25 38.95 17.19
C THR A 334 17.43 37.53 17.73
N ARG A 335 18.23 37.35 18.79
CA ARG A 335 18.37 36.05 19.47
C ARG A 335 17.05 35.58 20.08
N LEU A 336 16.30 36.47 20.73
CA LEU A 336 15.01 36.14 21.32
C LEU A 336 13.98 35.76 20.26
N ASN A 337 13.93 36.48 19.14
CA ASN A 337 13.07 36.13 18.00
C ASN A 337 13.41 34.75 17.41
N MET A 338 14.70 34.42 17.27
CA MET A 338 15.10 33.10 16.77
C MET A 338 14.64 31.97 17.70
N LEU A 339 14.77 32.16 19.02
CA LEU A 339 14.30 31.18 20.01
C LEU A 339 12.77 31.04 20.01
N SER A 340 12.02 32.14 19.88
CA SER A 340 10.55 32.08 19.82
C SER A 340 10.08 31.42 18.52
N GLU A 341 10.69 31.72 17.38
CA GLU A 341 10.41 31.03 16.11
C GLU A 341 10.71 29.53 16.18
N GLN A 342 11.80 29.15 16.86
CA GLN A 342 12.11 27.73 17.09
C GLN A 342 11.03 27.05 17.95
N GLN A 343 10.57 27.70 19.03
CA GLN A 343 9.48 27.18 19.85
C GLN A 343 8.17 27.04 19.07
N ILE A 344 7.83 28.02 18.24
CA ILE A 344 6.64 27.97 17.37
C ILE A 344 6.73 26.79 16.39
N ARG A 345 7.91 26.53 15.80
CA ARG A 345 8.12 25.36 14.93
C ARG A 345 7.88 24.04 15.67
N LEU A 346 8.48 23.87 16.85
CA LEU A 346 8.30 22.65 17.66
C LEU A 346 6.83 22.42 18.02
N LEU A 347 6.11 23.46 18.45
CA LEU A 347 4.69 23.36 18.76
C LEU A 347 3.83 23.03 17.54
N ASN A 348 4.17 23.57 16.37
CA ASN A 348 3.48 23.23 15.12
C ASN A 348 3.71 21.76 14.74
N ASP A 349 4.94 21.25 14.91
CA ASP A 349 5.28 19.84 14.66
C ASP A 349 4.56 18.90 15.64
N GLU A 350 4.41 19.30 16.91
CA GLU A 350 3.59 18.54 17.87
C GLU A 350 2.10 18.52 17.48
N ILE A 351 1.56 19.64 17.01
CA ILE A 351 0.16 19.73 16.55
C ILE A 351 -0.07 18.85 15.31
N THR A 352 0.86 18.83 14.35
CA THR A 352 0.73 17.99 13.15
C THR A 352 0.80 16.51 13.51
N ASN A 353 1.73 16.11 14.38
CA ASN A 353 1.82 14.73 14.89
C ASN A 353 0.53 14.31 15.62
N MET A 354 -0.02 15.17 16.49
CA MET A 354 -1.28 14.88 17.17
C MET A 354 -2.47 14.75 16.21
N ARG A 355 -2.52 15.57 15.15
CA ARG A 355 -3.55 15.46 14.10
C ARG A 355 -3.44 14.15 13.33
N GLU A 356 -2.23 13.69 13.03
CA GLU A 356 -2.00 12.40 12.38
C GLU A 356 -2.44 11.23 13.26
N HIS A 357 -2.07 11.25 14.54
CA HIS A 357 -2.54 10.23 15.50
C HIS A 357 -4.07 10.22 15.63
N LEU A 358 -4.71 11.40 15.65
CA LEU A 358 -6.17 11.50 15.65
C LEU A 358 -6.78 10.90 14.37
N ALA A 359 -6.23 11.22 13.20
CA ALA A 359 -6.72 10.67 11.94
C ALA A 359 -6.58 9.14 11.89
N ASN A 360 -5.44 8.60 12.34
CA ASN A 360 -5.18 7.16 12.39
C ASN A 360 -6.12 6.43 13.37
N THR A 361 -6.33 6.99 14.56
CA THR A 361 -7.28 6.43 15.54
C THR A 361 -8.71 6.48 15.04
N GLN A 362 -9.10 7.56 14.36
CA GLN A 362 -10.43 7.68 13.75
C GLN A 362 -10.65 6.69 12.61
N LYS A 363 -9.62 6.43 11.79
CA LYS A 363 -9.65 5.35 10.79
C LYS A 363 -9.84 3.98 11.44
N HIS A 364 -9.07 3.65 12.47
CA HIS A 364 -9.21 2.40 13.20
C HIS A 364 -10.60 2.24 13.84
N LEU A 365 -11.18 3.31 14.39
CA LEU A 365 -12.55 3.27 14.92
C LEU A 365 -13.58 2.96 13.84
N ASN A 366 -13.44 3.54 12.65
CA ASN A 366 -14.30 3.25 11.52
C ASN A 366 -14.16 1.79 11.06
N ASP A 367 -12.93 1.27 10.96
CA ASP A 367 -12.67 -0.12 10.59
C ASP A 367 -13.31 -1.10 11.59
N LEU A 368 -13.16 -0.83 12.89
CA LEU A 368 -13.80 -1.62 13.96
C LEU A 368 -15.32 -1.56 13.89
N ARG A 369 -15.89 -0.39 13.57
CA ARG A 369 -17.34 -0.23 13.42
C ARG A 369 -17.87 -1.05 12.25
N ILE A 370 -17.19 -1.02 11.10
CA ILE A 370 -17.53 -1.85 9.93
C ILE A 370 -17.43 -3.34 10.27
N ALA A 371 -16.38 -3.76 10.99
CA ALA A 371 -16.21 -5.14 11.42
C ALA A 371 -17.32 -5.60 12.37
N LEU A 372 -17.73 -4.74 13.31
CA LEU A 372 -18.83 -5.01 14.24
C LEU A 372 -20.17 -5.15 13.51
N ASP A 373 -20.47 -4.23 12.58
CA ASP A 373 -21.70 -4.28 11.77
C ASP A 373 -21.75 -5.57 10.93
N LYS A 374 -20.60 -5.99 10.38
CA LYS A 374 -20.48 -7.27 9.67
C LYS A 374 -20.73 -8.47 10.60
N GLU A 375 -20.14 -8.50 11.80
CA GLU A 375 -20.34 -9.60 12.74
C GLU A 375 -21.82 -9.69 13.22
N MET A 376 -22.45 -8.53 13.44
CA MET A 376 -23.87 -8.43 13.79
C MET A 376 -24.75 -9.00 12.67
N LYS A 377 -24.46 -8.63 11.41
CA LYS A 377 -25.16 -9.17 10.24
C LYS A 377 -24.97 -10.68 10.12
N ASP A 378 -23.74 -11.17 10.25
CA ASP A 378 -23.41 -12.60 10.20
C ASP A 378 -24.14 -13.38 11.31
N LYS A 379 -24.27 -12.81 12.52
CA LYS A 379 -25.06 -13.42 13.62
C LYS A 379 -26.54 -13.52 13.28
N ILE A 380 -27.12 -12.47 12.69
CA ILE A 380 -28.52 -12.47 12.25
C ILE A 380 -28.72 -13.53 11.14
N ASP A 381 -27.82 -13.58 10.16
CA ASP A 381 -27.91 -14.54 9.06
C ASP A 381 -27.76 -15.99 9.55
N ARG A 382 -26.86 -16.26 10.51
CA ARG A 382 -26.75 -17.57 11.19
C ARG A 382 -28.02 -17.93 11.94
N LYS A 383 -28.62 -16.98 12.67
CA LYS A 383 -29.88 -17.21 13.40
C LYS A 383 -31.02 -17.54 12.42
N ASN A 384 -31.16 -16.76 11.35
CA ASN A 384 -32.17 -17.00 10.31
C ASN A 384 -31.96 -18.35 9.60
N ALA A 385 -30.71 -18.72 9.31
CA ALA A 385 -30.39 -20.03 8.73
C ALA A 385 -30.72 -21.18 9.67
N ALA A 386 -30.42 -21.03 10.97
CA ALA A 386 -30.78 -22.01 11.99
C ALA A 386 -32.32 -22.15 12.15
N GLU A 387 -33.06 -21.04 12.13
CA GLU A 387 -34.53 -21.05 12.17
C GLU A 387 -35.13 -21.72 10.93
N ARG A 388 -34.61 -21.43 9.73
CA ARG A 388 -35.04 -22.11 8.50
C ARG A 388 -34.77 -23.61 8.57
N LYS A 389 -33.58 -24.02 9.02
CA LYS A 389 -33.22 -25.43 9.18
C LYS A 389 -34.12 -26.14 10.21
N ALA A 390 -34.36 -25.50 11.35
CA ALA A 390 -35.27 -26.03 12.37
C ALA A 390 -36.71 -26.17 11.82
N SER A 391 -37.17 -25.21 11.01
CA SER A 391 -38.48 -25.28 10.34
C SER A 391 -38.55 -26.43 9.33
N THR A 392 -37.52 -26.61 8.49
CA THR A 392 -37.46 -27.74 7.54
C THR A 392 -37.39 -29.08 8.25
N ASP A 393 -36.61 -29.18 9.34
CA ASP A 393 -36.51 -30.41 10.14
C ASP A 393 -37.85 -30.72 10.81
N LYS A 394 -38.56 -29.70 11.32
CA LYS A 394 -39.91 -29.85 11.88
C LYS A 394 -40.91 -30.30 10.83
N GLN A 395 -40.92 -29.70 9.63
CA GLN A 395 -41.77 -30.15 8.53
C GLN A 395 -41.48 -31.60 8.16
N MET A 396 -40.20 -31.98 8.10
CA MET A 396 -39.79 -33.34 7.79
C MET A 396 -40.20 -34.34 8.88
N ALA A 397 -40.12 -33.96 10.15
CA ALA A 397 -40.65 -34.75 11.26
C ALA A 397 -42.16 -34.93 11.16
N THR A 398 -42.92 -33.88 10.81
CA THR A 398 -44.36 -33.96 10.57
C THR A 398 -44.69 -34.91 9.42
N VAL A 399 -43.96 -34.83 8.30
CA VAL A 399 -44.17 -35.74 7.15
C VAL A 399 -43.86 -37.19 7.54
N LYS A 400 -42.75 -37.43 8.26
CA LYS A 400 -42.42 -38.77 8.78
C LYS A 400 -43.51 -39.28 9.71
N GLN A 401 -44.03 -38.43 10.60
CA GLN A 401 -45.13 -38.79 11.49
C GLN A 401 -46.40 -39.12 10.71
N MET A 402 -46.80 -38.30 9.73
CA MET A 402 -47.94 -38.60 8.86
C MET A 402 -47.77 -39.93 8.14
N HIS A 403 -46.56 -40.25 7.68
CA HIS A 403 -46.28 -41.53 7.02
C HIS A 403 -46.33 -42.71 7.99
N ILE A 404 -45.88 -42.52 9.23
CA ILE A 404 -46.05 -43.50 10.31
C ILE A 404 -47.52 -43.69 10.63
N ASP A 405 -48.29 -42.61 10.78
CA ASP A 405 -49.72 -42.65 11.06
C ASP A 405 -50.48 -43.37 9.94
N GLN A 406 -50.13 -43.11 8.67
CA GLN A 406 -50.65 -43.84 7.51
C GLN A 406 -50.37 -45.34 7.60
N LEU A 407 -49.13 -45.73 7.90
CA LEU A 407 -48.77 -47.14 8.10
C LEU A 407 -49.52 -47.76 9.28
N ILE A 408 -49.73 -47.01 10.36
CA ILE A 408 -50.55 -47.47 11.50
C ILE A 408 -51.99 -47.68 11.05
N THR A 409 -52.59 -46.75 10.30
CA THR A 409 -53.95 -46.96 9.74
C THR A 409 -54.02 -48.19 8.85
N GLU A 410 -53.06 -48.39 7.92
CA GLU A 410 -53.00 -49.59 7.09
C GLU A 410 -52.83 -50.87 7.91
N ILE A 411 -52.01 -50.84 8.96
CA ILE A 411 -51.86 -51.96 9.89
C ILE A 411 -53.17 -52.22 10.61
N THR A 412 -53.84 -51.19 11.13
CA THR A 412 -55.12 -51.35 11.82
C THR A 412 -56.21 -51.87 10.89
N GLU A 413 -56.28 -51.41 9.64
CA GLU A 413 -57.19 -51.93 8.62
C GLU A 413 -56.89 -53.40 8.34
N LYS A 414 -55.62 -53.76 8.14
CA LYS A 414 -55.23 -55.17 7.96
C LYS A 414 -55.53 -56.02 9.19
N ASP A 415 -55.35 -55.50 10.40
CA ASP A 415 -55.73 -56.17 11.65
C ASP A 415 -57.25 -56.33 11.77
N THR A 416 -58.05 -55.34 11.32
CA THR A 416 -59.51 -55.49 11.26
C THR A 416 -59.91 -56.57 10.27
N VAL A 417 -59.31 -56.60 9.08
CA VAL A 417 -59.55 -57.65 8.07
C VAL A 417 -59.11 -59.02 8.59
N LEU A 418 -57.96 -59.11 9.24
CA LEU A 418 -57.48 -60.34 9.88
C LEU A 418 -58.44 -60.80 10.99
N ASN A 419 -58.92 -59.90 11.83
CA ASN A 419 -59.89 -60.21 12.87
C ASN A 419 -61.22 -60.68 12.27
N GLU A 420 -61.74 -60.02 11.25
CA GLU A 420 -62.92 -60.47 10.50
C GLU A 420 -62.72 -61.86 9.92
N MET A 421 -61.58 -62.10 9.25
CA MET A 421 -61.23 -63.42 8.71
C MET A 421 -61.10 -64.48 9.81
N ASN A 422 -60.58 -64.11 10.98
CA ASN A 422 -60.50 -64.97 12.15
C ASN A 422 -61.90 -65.24 12.76
N THR A 423 -62.82 -64.27 12.75
CA THR A 423 -64.22 -64.50 13.14
C THR A 423 -64.92 -65.45 12.17
N ILE A 424 -64.71 -65.31 10.86
CA ILE A 424 -65.23 -66.22 9.83
C ILE A 424 -64.66 -67.63 10.01
N LEU A 425 -63.35 -67.75 10.27
CA LEU A 425 -62.70 -69.03 10.59
C LEU A 425 -63.25 -69.64 11.88
N SER A 426 -63.47 -68.85 12.93
CA SER A 426 -64.03 -69.32 14.19
C SER A 426 -65.49 -69.76 14.03
N ALA A 427 -66.29 -69.03 13.24
CA ALA A 427 -67.66 -69.40 12.90
C ALA A 427 -67.67 -70.68 12.08
N SER A 428 -66.83 -70.79 11.04
CA SER A 428 -66.58 -72.01 10.26
C SER A 428 -66.17 -73.20 11.14
N ALA A 429 -65.29 -72.99 12.11
CA ALA A 429 -64.87 -74.01 13.06
C ALA A 429 -66.02 -74.42 13.99
N LYS A 430 -66.87 -73.47 14.41
CA LYS A 430 -68.07 -73.72 15.23
C LYS A 430 -69.13 -74.51 14.46
N THR A 431 -69.34 -74.20 13.18
CA THR A 431 -70.25 -74.94 12.29
C THR A 431 -69.72 -76.36 12.03
N ARG A 432 -68.42 -76.52 11.75
CA ARG A 432 -67.77 -77.82 11.62
C ARG A 432 -67.86 -78.65 12.90
N LYS A 433 -67.73 -78.02 14.07
CA LYS A 433 -67.91 -78.68 15.37
C LYS A 433 -69.37 -79.12 15.60
N GLN A 434 -70.35 -78.30 15.22
CA GLN A 434 -71.77 -78.68 15.28
C GLN A 434 -72.11 -79.86 14.34
N GLU A 435 -71.52 -79.93 13.16
CA GLU A 435 -71.67 -81.08 12.25
C GLU A 435 -71.01 -82.34 12.82
N ALA A 436 -69.81 -82.22 13.41
CA ALA A 436 -69.15 -83.32 14.11
C ALA A 436 -69.98 -83.83 15.30
N ASP A 437 -70.56 -82.94 16.11
CA ASP A 437 -71.42 -83.32 17.24
C ASP A 437 -72.74 -83.98 16.79
N LYS A 438 -73.29 -83.60 15.63
CA LYS A 438 -74.46 -84.30 15.02
C LYS A 438 -74.09 -85.72 14.57
N SER A 439 -72.91 -85.89 13.97
CA SER A 439 -72.35 -87.20 13.60
C SER A 439 -72.14 -88.10 14.81
N ILE A 440 -71.56 -87.57 15.90
CA ILE A 440 -71.36 -88.30 17.17
C ILE A 440 -72.71 -88.75 17.77
N ARG A 441 -73.75 -87.91 17.74
CA ARG A 441 -75.10 -88.28 18.21
C ARG A 441 -75.74 -89.39 17.37
N GLN A 442 -75.50 -89.42 16.06
CA GLN A 442 -75.93 -90.54 15.22
C GLN A 442 -75.19 -91.84 15.56
N VAL A 443 -73.89 -91.77 15.85
CA VAL A 443 -73.08 -92.91 16.28
C VAL A 443 -73.54 -93.45 17.64
N ASP A 444 -73.89 -92.59 18.59
CA ASP A 444 -74.41 -93.00 19.90
C ASP A 444 -75.81 -93.61 19.83
N LEU A 445 -76.65 -93.18 18.89
CA LEU A 445 -77.95 -93.80 18.61
C LEU A 445 -77.77 -95.23 18.08
N LEU A 446 -76.83 -95.43 17.15
CA LEU A 446 -76.47 -96.76 16.62
C LEU A 446 -75.85 -97.67 17.71
N ARG A 447 -75.03 -97.11 18.61
CA ARG A 447 -74.50 -97.85 19.77
C ARG A 447 -75.58 -98.29 20.76
N LYS A 448 -76.60 -97.46 21.00
CA LYS A 448 -77.75 -97.83 21.85
C LYS A 448 -78.58 -98.94 21.23
N GLN A 449 -78.83 -98.91 19.92
CA GLN A 449 -79.49 -100.01 19.20
C GLN A 449 -78.70 -101.33 19.28
N LEU A 450 -77.37 -101.28 19.17
CA LEU A 450 -76.51 -102.45 19.31
C LEU A 450 -76.50 -103.04 20.74
N LYS A 451 -76.64 -102.17 21.76
CA LYS A 451 -76.69 -102.58 23.18
C LYS A 451 -78.01 -103.25 23.53
N GLU A 452 -79.11 -102.80 22.93
CA GLU A 452 -80.44 -103.40 23.08
C GLU A 452 -80.51 -104.80 22.43
N GLU A 453 -79.89 -104.99 21.25
CA GLU A 453 -79.75 -106.32 20.63
C GLU A 453 -78.91 -107.29 21.48
N LYS A 454 -77.80 -106.83 22.05
CA LYS A 454 -76.97 -107.66 22.95
C LYS A 454 -77.74 -108.07 24.21
N ARG A 455 -78.55 -107.16 24.78
CA ARG A 455 -79.39 -107.44 25.95
C ARG A 455 -80.45 -108.49 25.67
N LEU A 456 -81.09 -108.44 24.50
CA LEU A 456 -82.10 -109.42 24.09
C LEU A 456 -81.48 -110.81 23.83
N LYS A 457 -80.28 -110.88 23.25
CA LYS A 457 -79.54 -112.16 23.09
C LYS A 457 -79.10 -112.77 24.42
N GLN A 458 -78.69 -111.96 25.40
CA GLN A 458 -78.27 -112.44 26.72
C GLN A 458 -79.45 -112.96 27.56
N SER A 459 -80.64 -112.37 27.40
CA SER A 459 -81.89 -112.84 28.02
C SER A 459 -82.36 -114.21 27.48
N ALA A 460 -82.09 -114.50 26.21
CA ALA A 460 -82.40 -115.80 25.62
C ALA A 460 -81.47 -116.93 26.12
N LEU A 461 -80.20 -116.62 26.40
CA LEU A 461 -79.24 -117.59 26.94
C LEU A 461 -79.51 -117.92 28.42
N GLN A 462 -79.91 -116.94 29.23
CA GLN A 462 -80.24 -117.16 30.66
C GLN A 462 -81.42 -118.13 30.85
N LYS A 463 -82.39 -118.15 29.93
CA LYS A 463 -83.55 -119.07 29.97
C LYS A 463 -83.20 -120.52 29.61
N ILE A 464 -82.10 -120.75 28.90
CA ILE A 464 -81.60 -122.10 28.60
C ILE A 464 -80.86 -122.67 29.82
N ASP A 465 -80.12 -121.83 30.55
CA ASP A 465 -79.42 -122.23 31.79
C ASP A 465 -80.38 -122.57 32.93
N ASP A 466 -81.52 -121.88 33.05
CA ASP A 466 -82.53 -122.18 34.07
C ASP A 466 -83.24 -123.54 33.85
N ILE A 467 -83.35 -124.00 32.59
CA ILE A 467 -83.89 -125.33 32.27
C ILE A 467 -82.85 -126.42 32.57
N MET A 468 -81.55 -126.16 32.36
CA MET A 468 -80.46 -127.08 32.71
C MET A 468 -80.27 -127.24 34.23
N SER A 469 -80.57 -126.19 35.01
CA SER A 469 -80.48 -126.20 36.48
C SER A 469 -81.65 -126.94 37.16
N GLN A 470 -82.83 -127.01 36.53
CA GLN A 470 -83.97 -127.78 37.04
C GLN A 470 -83.82 -129.30 36.85
N VAL A 471 -83.12 -129.77 35.81
CA VAL A 471 -82.82 -131.20 35.60
C VAL A 471 -81.77 -131.71 36.59
N SER A 472 -80.81 -130.87 36.97
CA SER A 472 -79.73 -131.23 37.91
C SER A 472 -80.17 -131.34 39.37
N ARG A 473 -81.30 -130.71 39.75
CA ARG A 473 -81.87 -130.78 41.11
C ARG A 473 -82.77 -131.99 41.37
N PHE A 474 -83.26 -132.67 40.33
CA PHE A 474 -84.05 -133.90 40.49
C PHE A 474 -83.16 -135.12 40.78
N PHE A 475 -81.91 -135.14 40.30
CA PHE A 475 -80.98 -136.26 40.49
C PHE A 475 -80.31 -136.31 41.87
N PHE A 476 -80.19 -135.18 42.58
CA PHE A 476 -79.46 -135.14 43.88
C PHE A 476 -80.33 -135.51 45.10
N LYS A 477 -81.67 -135.44 44.99
CA LYS A 477 -82.58 -135.80 46.10
C LYS A 477 -82.88 -137.30 46.20
N LEU A 478 -82.59 -138.10 45.15
CA LEU A 478 -82.79 -139.55 45.18
C LEU A 478 -81.65 -140.32 45.89
N PHE A 479 -80.47 -139.73 46.04
CA PHE A 479 -79.27 -140.41 46.56
C PHE A 479 -79.03 -140.24 48.07
N LEU A 480 -79.67 -139.25 48.72
CA LEU A 480 -79.41 -138.96 50.15
C LEU A 480 -80.42 -139.61 51.12
N PHE A 481 -81.60 -140.05 50.67
CA PHE A 481 -82.57 -140.71 51.54
C PHE A 481 -82.26 -142.22 51.72
N GLU A 482 -81.55 -142.84 50.77
CA GLU A 482 -81.09 -144.24 50.87
C GLU A 482 -79.91 -144.44 51.86
N PHE A 483 -79.18 -143.38 52.20
CA PHE A 483 -78.00 -143.46 53.08
C PHE A 483 -78.34 -143.32 54.59
N LEU A 484 -79.41 -142.62 54.94
CA LEU A 484 -79.82 -142.43 56.35
C LEU A 484 -80.67 -143.59 56.91
N LEU A 485 -81.29 -144.43 56.06
CA LEU A 485 -81.97 -145.64 56.48
C LEU A 485 -81.01 -146.78 56.92
N ARG A 486 -79.69 -146.63 56.73
CA ARG A 486 -78.69 -147.69 56.97
C ARG A 486 -77.81 -147.50 58.21
N ILE A 487 -77.95 -146.39 58.95
CA ILE A 487 -77.05 -146.05 60.09
C ILE A 487 -77.71 -146.10 61.48
N PHE A 488 -79.05 -146.05 61.62
CA PHE A 488 -79.68 -146.15 62.96
C PHE A 488 -80.13 -147.58 63.36
N PHE A 489 -80.04 -148.56 62.45
CA PHE A 489 -80.26 -149.99 62.75
C PHE A 489 -78.94 -150.69 63.11
N ARG A 490 -78.15 -150.18 64.09
CA ARG A 490 -76.97 -150.92 64.59
C ARG A 490 -76.38 -150.53 65.97
N SER A 491 -77.22 -150.22 66.96
CA SER A 491 -76.98 -150.54 68.39
C SER A 491 -78.21 -150.12 69.21
N ILE A 492 -79.06 -151.00 69.76
CA ILE A 492 -78.84 -152.08 70.75
C ILE A 492 -78.58 -151.52 72.16
N PHE A 493 -79.45 -151.94 73.11
CA PHE A 493 -79.45 -151.82 74.58
C PHE A 493 -80.32 -150.72 75.25
N LEU A 494 -81.66 -150.79 75.09
CA LEU A 494 -82.61 -151.38 76.08
C LEU A 494 -83.96 -151.63 75.39
#